data_AF-A0A9P7G025-F1
#
_entry.id   AF-A0A9P7G025-F1
#
_cell.length_a   1.000
_cell.length_b   1.000
_cell.length_c   1.000
_cell.angle_alpha   90.00
_cell.angle_beta   90.00
_cell.angle_gamma   90.00
#
_symmetry.space_group_name_H-M   'P 1'
#
loop_
_entity.id
_entity.type
_entity.pdbx_description
1 polymer ?
#
loop_
_entity_poly.entity_id
_entity_poly.type
_entity_poly.pdbx_seq_one_letter_code
_entity_poly.pdbx_strand_id
1 'polypeptide(L)'
;MQHVVWDGRIPEVQTTKPLVALRDKTEHMRRRRPWTCAFSTTALKGYEHFITIRCVQLVEALENQPNGEVNVAERISFFSYDVMNDLMFGGGSEMIRDGDIKGLRRFMEAFENLVKELKVFREQYQNRAIARKKHGSPQEGIFYHLVRSVPSLVAAGALAIVVGSDTTSNAVTSLFYFLLCNSTACRRPQAEIDELGDQTKD
;
A
#
# COMPACT_ATOMS: atom_id res chain seq x y z
N MET A 1 32.16 10.63 -11.18
CA MET A 1 31.16 9.55 -11.35
C MET A 1 30.29 9.55 -10.11
N GLN A 2 29.03 10.01 -10.18
CA GLN A 2 28.15 10.05 -9.01
C GLN A 2 27.70 8.63 -8.66
N HIS A 3 28.23 8.07 -7.57
CA HIS A 3 27.66 6.88 -6.94
C HIS A 3 26.36 7.27 -6.26
N VAL A 4 25.23 6.84 -6.81
CA VAL A 4 23.90 7.12 -6.27
C VAL A 4 23.51 6.00 -5.32
N VAL A 5 22.85 6.36 -4.21
CA VAL A 5 22.43 5.52 -3.06
C VAL A 5 21.89 4.12 -3.43
N TRP A 6 21.28 3.97 -4.60
CA TRP A 6 20.64 2.73 -5.04
C TRP A 6 21.59 1.66 -5.58
N ASP A 7 22.73 2.03 -6.14
CA ASP A 7 23.64 1.06 -6.78
C ASP A 7 24.29 0.12 -5.77
N GLY A 8 24.62 0.61 -4.57
CA GLY A 8 25.25 -0.19 -3.51
C GLY A 8 24.27 -1.03 -2.68
N ARG A 9 22.96 -0.85 -2.89
CA ARG A 9 21.89 -1.55 -2.13
C ARG A 9 21.27 -2.71 -2.89
N ILE A 10 21.64 -2.88 -4.16
CA ILE A 10 21.16 -3.98 -5.01
C ILE A 10 22.29 -5.02 -5.08
N PRO A 11 22.08 -6.25 -4.57
CA PRO A 11 23.09 -7.30 -4.68
C PRO A 11 23.47 -7.51 -6.16
N GLU A 12 24.76 -7.61 -6.47
CA GLU A 12 25.24 -7.84 -7.85
C GLU A 12 24.64 -9.10 -8.49
N VAL A 13 24.22 -10.07 -7.66
CA VAL A 13 23.55 -11.31 -8.06
C VAL A 13 22.13 -11.06 -8.62
N GLN A 14 21.53 -9.89 -8.38
CA GLN A 14 20.17 -9.58 -8.81
C GLN A 14 20.15 -9.09 -10.27
N THR A 15 19.92 -10.03 -11.19
CA THR A 15 19.92 -9.77 -12.65
C THR A 15 18.83 -8.81 -13.13
N THR A 16 17.75 -8.61 -12.35
CA THR A 16 16.66 -7.68 -12.70
C THR A 16 16.61 -6.53 -11.71
N LYS A 17 16.99 -5.34 -12.18
CA LYS A 17 16.90 -4.10 -11.38
C LYS A 17 15.44 -3.66 -11.20
N PRO A 18 15.05 -3.16 -10.01
CA PRO A 18 13.73 -2.57 -9.79
C PRO A 18 13.57 -1.28 -10.61
N LEU A 19 12.32 -0.88 -10.89
CA LEU A 19 12.02 0.28 -11.74
C LEU A 19 12.77 1.55 -11.30
N VAL A 20 12.77 1.85 -10.00
CA VAL A 20 13.47 3.01 -9.40
C VAL A 20 14.98 3.03 -9.64
N ALA A 21 15.60 1.87 -9.88
CA ALA A 21 17.04 1.75 -10.09
C ALA A 21 17.44 1.60 -11.56
N LEU A 22 16.48 1.62 -12.50
CA LEU A 22 16.77 1.55 -13.93
C LEU A 22 17.26 2.90 -14.45
N ARG A 23 18.46 2.89 -15.05
CA ARG A 23 19.09 4.08 -15.64
C ARG A 23 18.84 4.23 -17.14
N ASP A 24 18.65 3.11 -17.84
CA ASP A 24 18.27 3.13 -19.25
C ASP A 24 16.87 3.74 -19.36
N LYS A 25 16.79 4.93 -19.96
CA LYS A 25 15.54 5.68 -20.13
C LYS A 25 14.50 4.91 -20.95
N THR A 26 14.94 4.17 -21.96
CA THR A 26 14.06 3.40 -22.85
C THR A 26 13.44 2.25 -22.06
N GLU A 27 14.27 1.50 -21.33
CA GLU A 27 13.79 0.39 -20.50
C GLU A 27 12.96 0.87 -19.29
N HIS A 28 13.36 1.98 -18.67
CA HIS A 28 12.59 2.63 -17.60
C HIS A 28 11.20 3.05 -18.11
N MET A 29 11.12 3.74 -19.25
CA MET A 29 9.85 4.15 -19.85
C MET A 29 8.97 2.93 -20.18
N ARG A 30 9.56 1.89 -20.76
CA ARG A 30 8.86 0.64 -21.09
C ARG A 30 8.26 -0.01 -19.84
N ARG A 31 9.02 -0.10 -18.75
CA ARG A 31 8.55 -0.69 -17.47
C ARG A 31 7.64 0.24 -16.69
N ARG A 32 7.75 1.57 -16.84
CA ARG A 32 6.88 2.57 -16.21
C ARG A 32 5.48 2.59 -16.82
N ARG A 33 5.33 2.27 -18.11
CA ARG A 33 4.05 2.34 -18.83
C ARG A 33 2.92 1.53 -18.15
N PRO A 34 3.09 0.25 -17.78
CA PRO A 34 2.08 -0.49 -17.01
C PRO A 34 1.68 0.19 -15.71
N TRP A 35 2.64 0.74 -14.97
CA TRP A 35 2.36 1.52 -13.75
C TRP A 35 1.59 2.80 -14.05
N THR A 36 1.86 3.48 -15.17
CA THR A 36 1.09 4.67 -15.57
C THR A 36 -0.36 4.32 -15.86
N CYS A 37 -0.62 3.17 -16.48
CA CYS A 37 -1.98 2.69 -16.69
C CYS A 37 -2.69 2.35 -15.37
N ALA A 38 -2.00 1.69 -14.44
CA ALA A 38 -2.54 1.34 -13.12
C ALA A 38 -2.88 2.58 -12.26
N PHE A 39 -2.17 3.69 -12.46
CA PHE A 39 -2.44 4.97 -11.77
C PHE A 39 -3.21 5.96 -12.64
N SER A 40 -3.92 5.49 -13.68
CA SER A 40 -4.84 6.34 -14.43
C SER A 40 -6.06 6.70 -13.59
N THR A 41 -6.68 7.85 -13.86
CA THR A 41 -7.91 8.29 -13.16
C THR A 41 -9.03 7.26 -13.25
N THR A 42 -9.17 6.60 -14.40
CA THR A 42 -10.15 5.52 -14.59
C THR A 42 -9.85 4.32 -13.69
N ALA A 43 -8.58 3.88 -13.61
CA ALA A 43 -8.20 2.76 -12.76
C ALA A 43 -8.38 3.09 -11.28
N LEU A 44 -7.98 4.29 -10.85
CA LEU A 44 -8.11 4.75 -9.45
C LEU A 44 -9.56 4.74 -8.96
N LYS A 45 -10.53 5.10 -9.80
CA LYS A 45 -11.96 5.00 -9.45
C LYS A 45 -12.39 3.56 -9.15
N GLY A 46 -11.83 2.58 -9.87
CA GLY A 46 -12.09 1.17 -9.61
C GLY A 46 -11.51 0.67 -8.29
N TYR A 47 -10.58 1.42 -7.68
CA TYR A 47 -9.89 1.01 -6.45
C TYR A 47 -10.60 1.48 -5.18
N GLU A 48 -11.56 2.40 -5.30
CA GLU A 48 -12.28 3.01 -4.18
C GLU A 48 -12.85 1.95 -3.22
N HIS A 49 -13.40 0.86 -3.76
CA HIS A 49 -13.96 -0.23 -2.97
C HIS A 49 -12.97 -0.84 -1.96
N PHE A 50 -11.68 -0.98 -2.32
CA PHE A 50 -10.66 -1.49 -1.40
C PHE A 50 -10.46 -0.55 -0.21
N ILE A 51 -10.43 0.76 -0.49
CA ILE A 51 -10.28 1.80 0.54
C ILE A 51 -11.51 1.78 1.45
N THR A 52 -12.72 1.76 0.87
CA THR A 52 -13.98 1.75 1.63
C THR A 52 -14.07 0.56 2.58
N ILE A 53 -13.75 -0.66 2.12
CA ILE A 53 -13.75 -1.85 3.00
C ILE A 53 -12.80 -1.65 4.18
N ARG A 54 -11.56 -1.23 3.92
CA ARG A 54 -10.57 -1.06 4.99
C ARG A 54 -10.89 0.13 5.90
N CYS A 55 -11.56 1.16 5.41
CA CYS A 55 -12.03 2.28 6.22
C CYS A 55 -13.08 1.80 7.24
N VAL A 56 -14.06 1.00 6.81
CA VAL A 56 -15.05 0.41 7.71
C VAL A 56 -14.37 -0.44 8.77
N GLN A 57 -13.44 -1.32 8.38
CA GLN A 57 -12.68 -2.14 9.32
C GLN A 57 -11.86 -1.31 10.31
N LEU A 58 -11.26 -0.20 9.86
CA LEU A 58 -10.52 0.70 10.74
C LEU A 58 -11.46 1.33 11.77
N VAL A 59 -12.61 1.84 11.36
CA VAL A 59 -13.60 2.44 12.27
C VAL A 59 -14.09 1.41 13.29
N GLU A 60 -14.49 0.21 12.85
CA GLU A 60 -14.89 -0.88 13.74
C GLU A 60 -13.77 -1.26 14.73
N ALA A 61 -12.52 -1.32 14.26
CA ALA A 61 -11.37 -1.60 15.11
C ALA A 61 -11.06 -0.48 16.11
N LEU A 62 -11.44 0.77 15.82
CA LEU A 62 -11.32 1.90 16.75
C LEU A 62 -12.45 1.89 17.78
N GLU A 63 -13.68 1.58 17.38
CA GLU A 63 -14.86 1.52 18.26
C GLU A 63 -14.76 0.39 19.29
N ASN A 64 -14.22 -0.77 18.90
CA ASN A 64 -14.13 -1.95 19.76
C ASN A 64 -12.91 -1.94 20.70
N GLN A 65 -12.31 -0.78 20.96
CA GLN A 65 -11.11 -0.67 21.80
C GLN A 65 -11.46 -0.68 23.31
N PRO A 66 -10.96 -1.66 24.08
CA PRO A 66 -11.44 -1.92 25.44
C PRO A 66 -11.14 -0.81 26.45
N ASN A 67 -10.09 -0.01 26.23
CA ASN A 67 -9.63 0.99 27.21
C ASN A 67 -9.84 2.44 26.75
N GLY A 68 -10.48 2.68 25.59
CA GLY A 68 -10.69 4.02 25.02
C GLY A 68 -9.42 4.75 24.56
N GLU A 69 -8.23 4.35 25.01
CA GLU A 69 -6.95 4.84 24.51
C GLU A 69 -6.51 4.06 23.26
N VAL A 70 -6.15 4.80 22.21
CA VAL A 70 -5.73 4.21 20.94
C VAL A 70 -4.48 4.90 20.41
N ASN A 71 -3.49 4.10 20.03
CA ASN A 71 -2.39 4.58 19.20
C ASN A 71 -2.87 4.75 17.75
N VAL A 72 -3.34 5.94 17.42
CA VAL A 72 -3.88 6.28 16.08
C VAL A 72 -2.82 6.08 14.99
N ALA A 73 -1.56 6.40 15.26
CA ALA A 73 -0.46 6.24 14.29
C ALA A 73 -0.26 4.76 13.90
N GLU A 74 -0.33 3.86 14.87
CA GLU A 74 -0.24 2.42 14.63
C GLU A 74 -1.43 1.90 13.82
N ARG A 75 -2.65 2.30 14.19
CA ARG A 75 -3.87 1.89 13.47
C ARG A 75 -3.89 2.38 12.02
N ILE A 76 -3.47 3.62 11.77
CA ILE A 76 -3.32 4.19 10.42
C ILE A 76 -2.22 3.45 9.63
N SER A 77 -1.15 3.01 10.30
CA SER A 77 -0.09 2.23 9.67
C SER A 77 -0.60 0.87 9.18
N PHE A 78 -1.36 0.16 10.01
CA PHE A 78 -2.01 -1.10 9.62
C PHE A 78 -3.00 -0.90 8.48
N PHE A 79 -3.82 0.16 8.57
CA PHE A 79 -4.76 0.52 7.50
C PHE A 79 -4.06 0.76 6.15
N SER A 80 -3.03 1.60 6.14
CA SER A 80 -2.32 1.95 4.90
C SER A 80 -1.62 0.72 4.30
N TYR A 81 -1.13 -0.18 5.14
CA TYR A 81 -0.50 -1.41 4.71
C TYR A 81 -1.51 -2.41 4.10
N ASP A 82 -2.65 -2.64 4.76
CA ASP A 82 -3.70 -3.52 4.27
C ASP A 82 -4.29 -3.00 2.95
N VAL A 83 -4.55 -1.69 2.84
CA VAL A 83 -4.99 -1.05 1.58
C VAL A 83 -3.97 -1.30 0.46
N MET A 84 -2.68 -1.08 0.72
CA MET A 84 -1.66 -1.29 -0.31
C MET A 84 -1.53 -2.77 -0.71
N ASN A 85 -1.73 -3.70 0.21
CA ASN A 85 -1.81 -5.13 -0.09
C ASN A 85 -3.02 -5.48 -0.95
N ASP A 86 -4.18 -4.88 -0.68
CA ASP A 86 -5.39 -5.03 -1.50
C ASP A 86 -5.19 -4.51 -2.92
N LEU A 87 -4.63 -3.31 -3.06
CA LEU A 87 -4.34 -2.73 -4.37
C LEU A 87 -3.36 -3.57 -5.18
N MET A 88 -2.31 -4.07 -4.54
CA MET A 88 -1.20 -4.75 -5.21
C MET A 88 -1.43 -6.24 -5.42
N PHE A 89 -2.15 -6.91 -4.52
CA PHE A 89 -2.32 -8.37 -4.54
C PHE A 89 -3.74 -8.83 -4.15
N GLY A 90 -4.68 -7.90 -3.92
CA GLY A 90 -6.05 -8.13 -3.42
C GLY A 90 -6.08 -8.92 -2.14
N GLY A 91 -5.31 -8.44 -1.18
CA GLY A 91 -5.16 -9.02 0.12
C GLY A 91 -3.78 -9.63 0.30
N GLY A 92 -3.51 -10.04 1.53
CA GLY A 92 -2.21 -10.60 1.90
C GLY A 92 -1.90 -10.38 3.36
N SER A 93 -2.34 -9.24 3.88
CA SER A 93 -2.29 -8.88 5.29
C SER A 93 -3.70 -8.60 5.82
N GLU A 94 -3.87 -8.74 7.12
CA GLU A 94 -5.09 -8.40 7.86
C GLU A 94 -4.69 -7.69 9.16
N MET A 95 -3.73 -6.76 9.08
CA MET A 95 -3.11 -6.13 10.24
C MET A 95 -4.10 -5.30 11.05
N ILE A 96 -5.14 -4.73 10.44
CA ILE A 96 -6.18 -4.01 11.18
C ILE A 96 -6.86 -4.94 12.20
N ARG A 97 -7.20 -6.16 11.77
CA ARG A 97 -7.92 -7.17 12.58
C ARG A 97 -6.99 -7.93 13.51
N ASP A 98 -5.89 -8.40 12.95
CA ASP A 98 -5.02 -9.40 13.57
C ASP A 98 -3.83 -8.75 14.31
N GLY A 99 -3.59 -7.45 14.09
CA GLY A 99 -2.40 -6.75 14.56
C GLY A 99 -1.13 -7.15 13.79
N ASP A 100 0.02 -6.69 14.27
CA ASP A 100 1.32 -7.02 13.66
C ASP A 100 1.83 -8.40 14.10
N ILE A 101 1.11 -9.47 13.75
CA ILE A 101 1.41 -10.85 14.15
C ILE A 101 2.85 -11.28 13.79
N LYS A 102 3.39 -10.77 12.68
CA LYS A 102 4.69 -11.17 12.16
C LYS A 102 5.82 -10.20 12.51
N GLY A 103 5.54 -9.13 13.26
CA GLY A 103 6.48 -8.03 13.47
C GLY A 103 6.83 -7.30 12.15
N LEU A 104 6.02 -7.48 11.11
CA LEU A 104 6.27 -7.04 9.75
C LEU A 104 6.43 -5.52 9.70
N ARG A 105 5.74 -4.78 10.57
CA ARG A 105 5.93 -3.32 10.71
C ARG A 105 7.35 -2.98 11.15
N ARG A 106 7.84 -3.60 12.22
CA ARG A 106 9.20 -3.39 12.73
C ARG A 106 10.27 -3.90 11.76
N PHE A 107 9.96 -4.95 11.00
CA PHE A 107 10.84 -5.47 9.95
C PHE A 107 10.91 -4.55 8.72
N MET A 108 9.82 -3.84 8.38
CA MET A 108 9.78 -2.86 7.29
C MET A 108 10.55 -1.58 7.59
N GLU A 109 10.58 -1.12 8.85
CA GLU A 109 11.42 0.02 9.29
C GLU A 109 12.92 -0.23 9.01
N ALA A 110 13.34 -1.48 8.87
CA ALA A 110 14.70 -1.88 8.52
C ALA A 110 14.84 -2.19 7.01
N PHE A 111 15.22 -1.19 6.22
CA PHE A 111 15.42 -1.30 4.75
C PHE A 111 16.37 -2.45 4.32
N GLU A 112 17.32 -2.86 5.16
CA GLU A 112 18.20 -4.01 4.91
C GLU A 112 17.47 -5.36 4.90
N ASN A 113 16.33 -5.47 5.61
CA ASN A 113 15.51 -6.68 5.63
C ASN A 113 14.56 -6.76 4.44
N LEU A 114 14.39 -5.69 3.65
CA LEU A 114 13.57 -5.69 2.42
C LEU A 114 14.02 -6.79 1.44
N VAL A 115 15.32 -7.09 1.38
CA VAL A 115 15.86 -8.17 0.54
C VAL A 115 15.49 -9.57 1.07
N LYS A 116 15.36 -9.74 2.39
CA LYS A 116 14.87 -10.99 3.01
C LYS A 116 13.36 -11.12 2.83
N GLU A 117 12.63 -10.01 2.99
CA GLU A 117 11.19 -9.90 2.72
C GLU A 117 10.87 -10.25 1.28
N LEU A 118 11.70 -9.85 0.30
CA LEU A 118 11.51 -10.28 -1.09
C LEU A 118 11.46 -11.81 -1.26
N LYS A 119 12.03 -12.63 -0.36
CA LYS A 119 11.84 -14.10 -0.41
C LYS A 119 10.49 -14.53 0.15
N VAL A 120 10.11 -14.03 1.33
CA VAL A 120 8.81 -14.33 1.97
C VAL A 120 7.65 -13.83 1.12
N PHE A 121 7.74 -12.58 0.65
CA PHE A 121 6.83 -12.00 -0.32
C PHE A 121 6.82 -12.80 -1.63
N ARG A 122 7.99 -13.22 -2.12
CA ARG A 122 8.04 -14.03 -3.34
C ARG A 122 7.20 -15.27 -3.19
N GLU A 123 7.35 -16.06 -2.13
CA GLU A 123 6.56 -17.28 -1.96
C GLU A 123 5.07 -17.01 -1.72
N GLN A 124 4.73 -16.07 -0.80
CA GLN A 124 3.34 -15.77 -0.46
C GLN A 124 2.55 -15.14 -1.62
N TYR A 125 3.17 -14.20 -2.35
CA TYR A 125 2.49 -13.46 -3.41
C TYR A 125 2.71 -14.05 -4.80
N GLN A 126 3.70 -14.92 -5.03
CA GLN A 126 3.76 -15.72 -6.27
C GLN A 126 2.55 -16.64 -6.38
N ASN A 127 2.15 -17.30 -5.28
CA ASN A 127 0.99 -18.19 -5.30
C ASN A 127 -0.30 -17.44 -5.64
N ARG A 128 -0.49 -16.24 -5.08
CA ARG A 128 -1.62 -15.35 -5.43
C ARG A 128 -1.54 -14.82 -6.87
N ALA A 129 -0.34 -14.43 -7.32
CA ALA A 129 -0.08 -13.98 -8.69
C ALA A 129 -0.42 -15.08 -9.71
N ILE A 130 0.00 -16.32 -9.44
CA ILE A 130 -0.26 -17.50 -10.27
C ILE A 130 -1.75 -17.85 -10.25
N ALA A 131 -2.38 -17.85 -9.07
CA ALA A 131 -3.82 -18.11 -8.93
C ALA A 131 -4.65 -17.12 -9.76
N ARG A 132 -4.31 -15.83 -9.72
CA ARG A 132 -4.96 -14.78 -10.53
C ARG A 132 -4.75 -14.94 -12.02
N LYS A 133 -3.56 -15.35 -12.45
CA LYS A 133 -3.29 -15.66 -13.87
C LYS A 133 -4.13 -16.84 -14.36
N LYS A 134 -4.43 -17.81 -13.49
CA LYS A 134 -5.17 -19.03 -13.82
C LYS A 134 -6.69 -18.86 -13.78
N HIS A 135 -7.22 -18.11 -12.82
CA HIS A 135 -8.65 -18.01 -12.57
C HIS A 135 -9.27 -16.67 -13.01
N GLY A 136 -8.46 -15.71 -13.49
CA GLY A 136 -8.88 -14.31 -13.61
C GLY A 136 -8.97 -13.63 -12.24
N SER A 137 -8.95 -12.30 -12.22
CA SER A 137 -9.25 -11.53 -11.01
C SER A 137 -10.61 -10.87 -11.22
N PRO A 138 -11.62 -11.14 -10.38
CA PRO A 138 -12.91 -10.45 -10.48
C PRO A 138 -12.80 -8.95 -10.15
N GLN A 139 -11.70 -8.51 -9.52
CA GLN A 139 -11.45 -7.12 -9.17
C GLN A 139 -10.14 -6.66 -9.84
N GLU A 140 -10.23 -5.58 -10.61
CA GLU A 140 -9.11 -4.96 -11.31
C GLU A 140 -8.26 -4.15 -10.33
N GLY A 141 -7.33 -4.77 -9.60
CA GLY A 141 -6.33 -4.05 -8.80
C GLY A 141 -5.13 -3.59 -9.64
N ILE A 142 -4.17 -2.87 -9.05
CA ILE A 142 -2.90 -2.48 -9.71
C ILE A 142 -2.21 -3.71 -10.33
N PHE A 143 -2.32 -4.86 -9.68
CA PHE A 143 -1.84 -6.15 -10.18
C PHE A 143 -2.29 -6.48 -11.60
N TYR A 144 -3.56 -6.22 -11.93
CA TYR A 144 -4.16 -6.54 -13.24
C TYR A 144 -3.37 -5.92 -14.39
N HIS A 145 -2.95 -4.67 -14.22
CA HIS A 145 -2.19 -3.94 -15.24
C HIS A 145 -0.73 -4.40 -15.35
N LEU A 146 -0.21 -5.09 -14.33
CA LEU A 146 1.21 -5.43 -14.24
C LEU A 146 1.54 -6.89 -14.61
N VAL A 147 0.55 -7.79 -14.70
CA VAL A 147 0.70 -9.25 -14.91
C VAL A 147 1.49 -9.67 -16.17
N ARG A 148 1.70 -8.78 -17.15
CA ARG A 148 2.45 -9.10 -18.37
C ARG A 148 3.97 -9.31 -18.14
N SER A 149 4.51 -9.17 -16.91
CA SER A 149 5.94 -9.36 -16.60
C SER A 149 6.22 -9.89 -15.17
N VAL A 150 5.93 -11.18 -14.94
CA VAL A 150 5.77 -11.82 -13.60
C VAL A 150 6.98 -11.77 -12.63
N PRO A 151 8.26 -11.97 -13.03
CA PRO A 151 9.35 -12.06 -12.05
C PRO A 151 9.77 -10.71 -11.44
N SER A 152 9.73 -9.64 -12.25
CA SER A 152 10.00 -8.27 -11.77
C SER A 152 8.82 -7.67 -11.00
N LEU A 153 7.63 -8.25 -11.18
CA LEU A 153 6.39 -7.73 -10.62
C LEU A 153 6.32 -7.92 -9.11
N VAL A 154 6.65 -9.11 -8.60
CA VAL A 154 6.53 -9.36 -7.15
C VAL A 154 7.47 -8.47 -6.36
N ALA A 155 8.69 -8.26 -6.86
CA ALA A 155 9.64 -7.36 -6.23
C ALA A 155 9.22 -5.88 -6.32
N ALA A 156 8.69 -5.46 -7.47
CA ALA A 156 8.21 -4.09 -7.64
C ALA A 156 6.93 -3.81 -6.84
N GLY A 157 6.03 -4.79 -6.74
CA GLY A 157 4.82 -4.74 -5.93
C GLY A 157 5.14 -4.68 -4.43
N ALA A 158 6.02 -5.55 -3.93
CA ALA A 158 6.46 -5.51 -2.54
C ALA A 158 7.09 -4.16 -2.17
N LEU A 159 8.00 -3.64 -3.01
CA LEU A 159 8.57 -2.31 -2.80
C LEU A 159 7.50 -1.22 -2.78
N ALA A 160 6.54 -1.29 -3.71
CA ALA A 160 5.48 -0.31 -3.78
C ALA A 160 4.53 -0.36 -2.58
N ILE A 161 4.25 -1.55 -2.03
CA ILE A 161 3.50 -1.70 -0.78
C ILE A 161 4.21 -0.96 0.34
N VAL A 162 5.48 -1.31 0.61
CA VAL A 162 6.24 -0.75 1.74
C VAL A 162 6.38 0.77 1.62
N VAL A 163 6.85 1.24 0.46
CA VAL A 163 7.06 2.68 0.25
C VAL A 163 5.73 3.44 0.26
N GLY A 164 4.69 2.89 -0.37
CA GLY A 164 3.38 3.52 -0.42
C GLY A 164 2.69 3.57 0.94
N SER A 165 2.80 2.50 1.74
CA SER A 165 2.23 2.46 3.08
C SER A 165 2.93 3.43 4.02
N ASP A 166 4.27 3.48 4.03
CA ASP A 166 5.02 4.33 4.97
C ASP A 166 4.76 5.82 4.75
N THR A 167 4.80 6.28 3.50
CA THR A 167 4.53 7.69 3.19
C THR A 167 3.09 8.07 3.49
N THR A 168 2.14 7.20 3.16
CA THR A 168 0.70 7.46 3.37
C THR A 168 0.38 7.46 4.86
N SER A 169 0.90 6.49 5.61
CA SER A 169 0.67 6.39 7.05
C SER A 169 1.14 7.65 7.76
N ASN A 170 2.34 8.14 7.43
CA ASN A 170 2.89 9.35 8.04
C ASN A 170 2.09 10.60 7.67
N ALA A 171 1.67 10.73 6.41
CA ALA A 171 0.87 11.87 5.96
C ALA A 171 -0.50 11.90 6.66
N VAL A 172 -1.21 10.77 6.69
CA VAL A 172 -2.54 10.64 7.31
C VAL A 172 -2.44 10.77 8.83
N THR A 173 -1.44 10.16 9.47
CA THR A 173 -1.18 10.34 10.91
C THR A 173 -0.95 11.81 11.25
N SER A 174 -0.13 12.51 10.47
CA SER A 174 0.14 13.93 10.67
C SER A 174 -1.14 14.77 10.50
N LEU A 175 -1.95 14.46 9.49
CA LEU A 175 -3.23 15.10 9.26
C LEU A 175 -4.14 14.97 10.49
N PHE A 176 -4.36 13.75 10.98
CA PHE A 176 -5.20 13.52 12.16
C PHE A 176 -4.61 14.18 13.40
N TYR A 177 -3.28 14.14 13.60
CA TYR A 177 -2.64 14.84 14.70
C TYR A 177 -2.96 16.33 14.69
N PHE A 178 -2.78 17.01 13.56
CA PHE A 178 -3.06 18.45 13.46
C PHE A 178 -4.55 18.79 13.59
N LEU A 179 -5.45 17.94 13.08
CA LEU A 179 -6.89 18.12 13.24
C LEU A 179 -7.34 17.93 14.71
N LEU A 180 -6.83 16.90 15.39
CA LEU A 180 -7.17 16.62 16.78
C LEU A 180 -6.61 17.67 17.74
N CYS A 181 -5.42 18.22 17.46
CA CYS A 181 -4.85 19.31 18.25
C CYS A 181 -5.51 20.68 17.99
N ASN A 182 -6.30 20.83 16.92
CA ASN A 182 -6.97 22.08 16.56
C ASN A 182 -8.46 21.84 16.27
N SER A 183 -9.27 21.90 17.32
CA SER A 183 -10.72 21.66 17.23
C SER A 183 -11.43 22.60 16.25
N THR A 184 -10.98 23.84 16.09
CA THR A 184 -11.54 24.78 15.11
C THR A 184 -11.27 24.32 13.68
N ALA A 185 -10.07 23.82 13.40
CA ALA A 185 -9.70 23.29 12.09
C ALA A 185 -10.42 21.96 11.79
N CYS A 186 -10.78 21.17 12.81
CA CYS A 186 -11.53 19.92 12.67
C CYS A 186 -13.03 20.14 12.37
N ARG A 187 -13.64 21.18 12.93
CA ARG A 187 -15.08 21.46 12.73
C ARG A 187 -15.48 21.67 11.28
N ARG A 188 -14.63 22.32 10.49
CA ARG A 188 -14.92 22.60 9.08
C ARG A 188 -15.05 21.32 8.23
N PRO A 189 -14.03 20.44 8.15
CA PRO A 189 -14.16 19.19 7.41
C PRO A 189 -15.23 18.27 7.99
N GLN A 190 -15.47 18.29 9.31
CA GLN A 190 -16.58 17.52 9.89
C GLN A 190 -17.94 18.00 9.37
N ALA A 191 -18.19 19.31 9.38
CA ALA A 191 -19.43 19.86 8.82
C ALA A 191 -19.59 19.58 7.33
N GLU A 192 -18.51 19.67 6.54
CA GLU A 192 -18.52 19.32 5.11
C GLU A 192 -18.88 17.84 4.89
N ILE A 193 -18.36 16.93 5.73
CA ILE A 193 -18.67 15.50 5.67
C ILE A 193 -20.11 15.22 6.11
N ASP A 194 -20.57 15.85 7.19
CA ASP A 194 -21.94 15.68 7.70
C ASP A 194 -22.97 16.14 6.66
N GLU A 195 -22.73 17.27 5.99
CA GLU A 195 -23.59 17.79 4.91
C GLU A 195 -23.66 16.81 3.72
N LEU A 196 -22.52 16.27 3.29
CA LEU A 196 -22.47 15.30 2.19
C LEU A 196 -23.08 13.94 2.59
N GLY A 197 -22.88 13.51 3.84
CA GLY A 197 -23.41 12.26 4.37
C GLY A 197 -24.93 12.23 4.41
N ASP A 198 -25.57 13.37 4.70
CA ASP A 198 -27.02 13.49 4.69
C ASP A 198 -27.62 13.52 3.27
N GLN A 199 -26.87 14.02 2.28
CA GLN A 199 -27.29 13.98 0.86
C GLN A 199 -27.26 12.58 0.24
N THR A 200 -26.57 11.62 0.86
CA THR A 200 -26.39 10.26 0.33
C THR A 200 -27.40 9.25 0.91
N LYS A 201 -28.33 9.70 1.77
CA LYS A 201 -29.35 8.87 2.43
C LYS A 201 -30.71 8.85 1.71
N ASP A 202 -30.87 9.61 0.62
CA ASP A 202 -32.04 9.60 -0.28
C ASP A 202 -31.78 8.78 -1.56
#